data_AF-A0A8S1QTQ4-F1
#
_entry.id   AF-A0A8S1QTQ4-F1
#
_cell.length_a   1.000
_cell.length_b   1.000
_cell.length_c   1.000
_cell.angle_alpha   90.00
_cell.angle_beta   90.00
_cell.angle_gamma   90.00
#
_symmetry.space_group_name_H-M   'P 1'
#
loop_
_entity.id
_entity.type
_entity.pdbx_description
1 polymer ?
#
loop_
_entity_poly.entity_id
_entity_poly.type
_entity_poly.pdbx_seq_one_letter_code
_entity_poly.pdbx_strand_id
1 'polypeptide(L)'
;MLYKYLLLFFFVKDSQSAYQQELNSAFQFESFTFYSDKSTLEEENHHCFGYGIWSRYVPLSNTAQIGVIGMLDSNCYHLHQAMEQTTQQINFVYYECVNFDSQTVTKYIEFKGSDGVNQNTQFDINPFEYEYVWYFLGFEMVPSENRFSIYFYQENIFIDSKDFQVEFPFYDKDLNLIFGGDLDLNNDQQQYVNLQNNKLSYFPGSMMLLLNYVQTNPQFCRGSSFKSFSNNFDESCECYQRINSIVDADLKYLEIKNYVPNEINCNTFALSTWIRINEIDSFLDEFKYQLIKLSGNFQNQKLIQDNLSAFQLFYKMTKSENQIVVTTYSYTFPAINIDFSDDPFLITKIFNVECDIKLWHQLLVIKGETSIKIQITFYDGYEQYKFQTEIAVIQFHMVQFQFRYGNILQQSSSSFQVQLYMMKFLSCVNSYTFQFICHYTCQECDGPTSSDCLSCFQSSKRKYLAAYKTCVCPYGTIDDGKICQDYLTQKLVLVENEIQKEQCQYGYFEYLDDCWKCPSIISNKFTTCLECLLNPKTWSNIFYCQTLLYTDEYGNTTQFITDLKFQYIFDGNDTI
;
A
#
# COMPACT_ATOMS: atom_id res chain seq x y z
N MET A 1 -1.38 -51.34 30.63
CA MET A 1 -0.86 -50.47 29.55
C MET A 1 -1.70 -50.70 28.27
N LEU A 2 -3.03 -50.47 28.34
CA LEU A 2 -3.94 -50.69 27.20
C LEU A 2 -5.32 -50.02 27.38
N TYR A 3 -5.38 -48.85 28.05
CA TYR A 3 -6.65 -48.16 28.37
C TYR A 3 -6.61 -46.63 28.17
N LYS A 4 -5.66 -46.13 27.37
CA LYS A 4 -5.52 -44.68 27.09
C LYS A 4 -5.62 -44.27 25.61
N TYR A 5 -5.85 -45.21 24.69
CA TYR A 5 -5.90 -44.92 23.25
C TYR A 5 -7.28 -45.15 22.60
N LEU A 6 -8.31 -45.53 23.36
CA LEU A 6 -9.65 -45.80 22.81
C LEU A 6 -10.68 -44.68 23.03
N LEU A 7 -10.30 -43.58 23.71
CA LEU A 7 -11.18 -42.42 23.94
C LEU A 7 -10.97 -41.26 22.96
N LEU A 8 -10.01 -41.36 22.05
CA LEU A 8 -9.72 -40.32 21.04
C LEU A 8 -10.38 -40.58 19.67
N PHE A 9 -11.06 -41.72 19.48
CA PHE A 9 -11.71 -42.07 18.21
C PHE A 9 -13.25 -41.98 18.24
N PHE A 10 -13.85 -41.61 19.38
CA PHE A 10 -15.32 -41.46 19.50
C PHE A 10 -15.85 -40.03 19.36
N PHE A 11 -14.97 -39.03 19.13
CA PHE A 11 -15.39 -37.63 18.94
C PHE A 11 -15.22 -37.10 17.50
N VAL A 12 -14.91 -37.96 16.52
CA VAL A 12 -14.65 -37.52 15.13
C VAL A 12 -15.56 -38.24 14.11
N LYS A 13 -16.80 -38.60 14.50
CA LYS A 13 -17.77 -39.20 13.55
C LYS A 13 -19.09 -38.44 13.36
N ASP A 14 -19.28 -37.30 14.03
CA ASP A 14 -20.55 -36.55 14.01
C ASP A 14 -20.49 -35.19 13.29
N SER A 15 -19.41 -34.88 12.58
CA SER A 15 -19.40 -33.74 11.65
C SER A 15 -19.48 -34.25 10.22
N GLN A 16 -20.69 -34.29 9.64
CA GLN A 16 -20.74 -34.09 8.19
C GLN A 16 -20.11 -32.73 7.91
N SER A 17 -19.18 -32.70 6.96
CA SER A 17 -18.24 -31.60 6.73
C SER A 17 -18.98 -30.31 6.38
N ALA A 18 -19.07 -29.36 7.30
CA ALA A 18 -19.40 -27.99 6.92
C ALA A 18 -18.23 -27.45 6.10
N TYR A 19 -18.53 -26.87 4.94
CA TYR A 19 -17.54 -26.29 4.04
C TYR A 19 -17.58 -24.77 4.19
N GLN A 20 -16.42 -24.17 4.43
CA GLN A 20 -16.22 -22.73 4.36
C GLN A 20 -15.79 -22.37 2.93
N GLN A 21 -16.50 -21.44 2.32
CA GLN A 21 -16.24 -20.97 0.96
C GLN A 21 -16.13 -19.45 0.95
N GLU A 22 -14.94 -18.91 0.71
CA GLU A 22 -14.79 -17.48 0.43
C GLU A 22 -15.43 -17.16 -0.92
N LEU A 23 -16.29 -16.15 -0.96
CA LEU A 23 -16.85 -15.67 -2.22
C LEU A 23 -15.80 -14.79 -2.92
N ASN A 24 -15.26 -15.28 -4.03
CA ASN A 24 -14.24 -14.59 -4.82
C ASN A 24 -14.65 -13.15 -5.15
N SER A 25 -13.74 -12.18 -5.02
CA SER A 25 -14.00 -10.75 -5.26
C SER A 25 -14.42 -10.37 -6.69
N ALA A 26 -14.20 -11.23 -7.68
CA ALA A 26 -14.71 -11.06 -9.04
C ALA A 26 -16.15 -11.57 -9.22
N PHE A 27 -16.64 -12.40 -8.28
CA PHE A 27 -17.93 -13.05 -8.40
C PHE A 27 -18.88 -12.68 -7.27
N GLN A 28 -18.43 -12.56 -6.01
CA GLN A 28 -19.20 -12.37 -4.76
C GLN A 28 -20.67 -12.75 -4.86
N PHE A 29 -20.90 -13.90 -5.47
CA PHE A 29 -22.19 -14.35 -5.92
C PHE A 29 -22.08 -15.86 -5.94
N GLU A 30 -23.01 -16.51 -5.27
CA GLU A 30 -23.17 -17.95 -5.35
C GLU A 30 -24.65 -18.27 -5.24
N SER A 31 -25.09 -19.30 -5.96
CA SER A 31 -26.49 -19.71 -5.94
C SER A 31 -26.63 -21.22 -5.80
N PHE A 32 -27.54 -21.66 -4.93
CA PHE A 32 -27.83 -23.06 -4.68
C PHE A 32 -29.32 -23.34 -4.80
N THR A 33 -29.66 -24.49 -5.38
CA THR A 33 -31.02 -25.01 -5.30
C THR A 33 -31.25 -25.63 -3.93
N PHE A 34 -32.37 -25.27 -3.29
CA PHE A 34 -32.79 -25.79 -2.01
C PHE A 34 -34.25 -26.25 -2.07
N TYR A 35 -34.53 -27.40 -1.45
CA TYR A 35 -35.87 -27.96 -1.38
C TYR A 35 -36.29 -28.03 0.10
N SER A 36 -37.26 -27.18 0.50
CA SER A 36 -37.71 -27.10 1.89
C SER A 36 -38.79 -28.13 2.19
N ASP A 37 -38.41 -29.40 2.28
CA ASP A 37 -39.33 -30.49 2.60
C ASP A 37 -38.85 -31.36 3.76
N LYS A 38 -39.76 -31.58 4.70
CA LYS A 38 -39.51 -32.32 5.94
C LYS A 38 -39.25 -33.79 5.66
N SER A 39 -39.93 -34.38 4.67
CA SER A 39 -39.79 -35.80 4.36
C SER A 39 -38.37 -36.16 3.96
N THR A 40 -37.70 -35.28 3.18
CA THR A 40 -36.30 -35.44 2.79
C THR A 40 -35.33 -35.39 3.97
N LEU A 41 -35.59 -34.53 4.97
CA LEU A 41 -34.73 -34.44 6.16
C LEU A 41 -34.94 -35.63 7.12
N GLU A 42 -36.18 -36.10 7.24
CA GLU A 42 -36.52 -37.27 8.06
C GLU A 42 -35.96 -38.57 7.47
N GLU A 43 -35.97 -38.73 6.14
CA GLU A 43 -35.37 -39.90 5.46
C GLU A 43 -33.85 -40.00 5.68
N GLU A 44 -33.17 -38.87 5.85
CA GLU A 44 -31.72 -38.80 6.04
C GLU A 44 -31.26 -38.79 7.52
N ASN A 45 -32.19 -38.92 8.48
CA ASN A 45 -31.94 -38.83 9.93
C ASN A 45 -31.28 -37.51 10.39
N HIS A 46 -31.65 -36.41 9.75
CA HIS A 46 -31.15 -35.08 10.09
C HIS A 46 -32.11 -34.37 11.06
N HIS A 47 -31.63 -33.98 12.24
CA HIS A 47 -32.42 -33.28 13.27
C HIS A 47 -32.46 -31.76 13.07
N CYS A 48 -31.38 -31.19 12.56
CA CYS A 48 -31.35 -29.79 12.16
C CYS A 48 -30.39 -29.59 11.01
N PHE A 49 -30.66 -28.53 10.26
CA PHE A 49 -29.83 -28.04 9.18
C PHE A 49 -29.59 -26.55 9.39
N GLY A 50 -28.42 -26.07 8.99
CA GLY A 50 -28.11 -24.67 9.00
C GLY A 50 -27.04 -24.29 8.00
N TYR A 51 -26.95 -23.00 7.78
CA TYR A 51 -25.93 -22.34 7.00
C TYR A 51 -25.63 -20.99 7.63
N GLY A 52 -24.62 -20.29 7.15
CA GLY A 52 -24.36 -18.95 7.63
C GLY A 52 -23.46 -18.14 6.73
N ILE A 53 -23.40 -16.85 7.01
CA ILE A 53 -22.71 -15.86 6.20
C ILE A 53 -21.81 -15.05 7.12
N TRP A 54 -20.53 -15.07 6.81
CA TRP A 54 -19.54 -14.12 7.30
C TRP A 54 -19.49 -12.93 6.37
N SER A 55 -19.52 -11.73 6.93
CA SER A 55 -19.42 -10.47 6.21
C SER A 55 -18.42 -9.56 6.90
N ARG A 56 -17.49 -8.97 6.14
CA ARG A 56 -16.58 -7.92 6.62
C ARG A 56 -16.64 -6.73 5.68
N TYR A 57 -17.11 -5.60 6.20
CA TYR A 57 -17.27 -4.37 5.44
C TYR A 57 -15.91 -3.68 5.24
N VAL A 58 -15.51 -3.45 3.98
CA VAL A 58 -14.24 -2.83 3.58
C VAL A 58 -14.48 -1.91 2.37
N PRO A 59 -15.04 -0.70 2.57
CA PRO A 59 -15.53 0.15 1.48
C PRO A 59 -14.42 0.77 0.65
N LEU A 60 -13.21 0.84 1.20
CA LEU A 60 -12.01 1.37 0.55
C LEU A 60 -11.14 0.25 -0.07
N SER A 61 -11.66 -0.98 -0.16
CA SER A 61 -10.97 -2.09 -0.84
C SER A 61 -11.04 -1.93 -2.36
N ASN A 62 -10.23 -2.69 -3.09
CA ASN A 62 -10.27 -2.77 -4.55
C ASN A 62 -11.33 -3.78 -5.01
N THR A 63 -12.57 -3.65 -4.52
CA THR A 63 -13.68 -4.53 -4.92
C THR A 63 -14.16 -4.16 -6.31
N ALA A 64 -14.19 -5.14 -7.22
CA ALA A 64 -14.78 -4.96 -8.54
C ALA A 64 -16.29 -4.77 -8.40
N GLN A 65 -16.89 -3.95 -9.26
CA GLN A 65 -18.34 -3.86 -9.32
C GLN A 65 -18.92 -5.20 -9.78
N ILE A 66 -19.89 -5.72 -9.02
CA ILE A 66 -20.62 -6.93 -9.35
C ILE A 66 -22.08 -6.54 -9.57
N GLY A 67 -22.65 -6.99 -10.69
CA GLY A 67 -24.02 -6.66 -11.07
C GLY A 67 -24.18 -5.28 -11.71
N VAL A 68 -25.43 -4.84 -11.84
CA VAL A 68 -25.81 -3.61 -12.55
C VAL A 68 -25.98 -2.42 -11.61
N ILE A 69 -26.30 -2.66 -10.34
CA ILE A 69 -26.39 -1.66 -9.27
C ILE A 69 -25.00 -1.55 -8.62
N GLY A 70 -24.39 -0.38 -8.76
CA GLY A 70 -23.10 -0.08 -8.17
C GLY A 70 -23.19 0.15 -6.67
N MET A 71 -22.07 0.00 -5.97
CA MET A 71 -21.91 0.21 -4.53
C MET A 71 -22.58 1.50 -4.03
N LEU A 72 -22.47 2.57 -4.82
CA LEU A 72 -22.87 3.93 -4.47
C LEU A 72 -24.33 4.25 -4.81
N ASP A 73 -25.09 3.30 -5.36
CA ASP A 73 -26.49 3.50 -5.76
C ASP A 73 -27.46 3.35 -4.58
N SER A 74 -27.04 2.69 -3.51
CA SER A 74 -27.80 2.49 -2.27
C SER A 74 -26.84 2.27 -1.10
N ASN A 75 -27.19 2.78 0.08
CA ASN A 75 -26.51 2.48 1.34
C ASN A 75 -27.01 1.18 2.00
N CYS A 76 -27.89 0.46 1.32
CA CYS A 76 -28.34 -0.85 1.72
C CYS A 76 -27.71 -1.90 0.79
N TYR A 77 -27.06 -2.90 1.38
CA TYR A 77 -26.26 -3.89 0.69
C TYR A 77 -26.88 -5.27 0.81
N HIS A 78 -27.04 -5.95 -0.32
CA HIS A 78 -27.56 -7.31 -0.36
C HIS A 78 -26.50 -8.32 0.08
N LEU A 79 -26.87 -9.22 0.98
CA LEU A 79 -26.01 -10.34 1.39
C LEU A 79 -26.60 -11.69 1.04
N HIS A 80 -27.92 -11.87 1.15
CA HIS A 80 -28.56 -13.14 0.83
C HIS A 80 -30.05 -12.98 0.54
N GLN A 81 -30.58 -13.80 -0.36
CA GLN A 81 -32.00 -14.00 -0.55
C GLN A 81 -32.34 -15.46 -0.87
N ALA A 82 -33.58 -15.86 -0.57
CA ALA A 82 -34.19 -17.08 -1.09
C ALA A 82 -35.37 -16.72 -2.00
N MET A 83 -35.38 -17.31 -3.18
CA MET A 83 -36.35 -16.98 -4.23
C MET A 83 -36.94 -18.24 -4.86
N GLU A 84 -38.25 -18.26 -5.09
CA GLU A 84 -38.92 -19.40 -5.73
C GLU A 84 -38.53 -19.52 -7.21
N GLN A 85 -38.28 -20.74 -7.66
CA GLN A 85 -37.62 -20.99 -8.94
C GLN A 85 -38.43 -20.53 -10.16
N THR A 86 -39.76 -20.59 -10.11
CA THR A 86 -40.63 -20.38 -11.28
C THR A 86 -41.08 -18.93 -11.43
N THR A 87 -41.65 -18.38 -10.36
CA THR A 87 -42.25 -17.05 -10.25
C THR A 87 -41.26 -15.99 -9.82
N GLN A 88 -40.07 -16.39 -9.33
CA GLN A 88 -39.04 -15.48 -8.82
C GLN A 88 -39.53 -14.66 -7.61
N GLN A 89 -40.48 -15.20 -6.84
CA GLN A 89 -40.96 -14.58 -5.62
C GLN A 89 -39.93 -14.73 -4.49
N ILE A 90 -39.59 -13.60 -3.85
CA ILE A 90 -38.68 -13.57 -2.70
C ILE A 90 -39.41 -14.07 -1.46
N ASN A 91 -38.80 -15.05 -0.81
CA ASN A 91 -39.28 -15.69 0.43
C ASN A 91 -38.48 -15.23 1.65
N PHE A 92 -37.23 -14.86 1.45
CA PHE A 92 -36.28 -14.48 2.48
C PHE A 92 -35.31 -13.46 1.90
N VAL A 93 -34.95 -12.45 2.67
CA VAL A 93 -33.88 -11.51 2.34
C VAL A 93 -33.10 -11.11 3.60
N TYR A 94 -31.78 -11.02 3.44
CA TYR A 94 -30.84 -10.51 4.42
C TYR A 94 -29.97 -9.45 3.74
N TYR A 95 -29.99 -8.26 4.33
CA TYR A 95 -29.25 -7.09 3.85
C TYR A 95 -28.79 -6.21 5.02
N GLU A 96 -27.89 -5.29 4.72
CA GLU A 96 -27.32 -4.35 5.69
C GLU A 96 -27.53 -2.92 5.23
N CYS A 97 -28.01 -2.04 6.09
CA CYS A 97 -28.10 -0.62 5.76
C CYS A 97 -27.20 0.23 6.65
N VAL A 98 -26.50 1.17 6.02
CA VAL A 98 -25.68 2.19 6.65
C VAL A 98 -26.43 3.53 6.59
N ASN A 99 -27.05 3.92 7.69
CA ASN A 99 -27.84 5.15 7.76
C ASN A 99 -27.04 6.29 8.37
N PHE A 100 -26.61 7.23 7.52
CA PHE A 100 -25.83 8.39 7.93
C PHE A 100 -26.61 9.35 8.84
N ASP A 101 -27.91 9.56 8.60
CA ASP A 101 -28.72 10.51 9.37
C ASP A 101 -28.93 10.04 10.81
N SER A 102 -29.22 8.75 11.00
CA SER A 102 -29.36 8.16 12.34
C SER A 102 -28.04 7.72 12.95
N GLN A 103 -26.94 7.74 12.20
CA GLN A 103 -25.64 7.20 12.59
C GLN A 103 -25.74 5.74 13.07
N THR A 104 -26.51 4.91 12.34
CA THR A 104 -26.72 3.50 12.67
C THR A 104 -26.33 2.59 11.52
N VAL A 105 -25.79 1.43 11.87
CA VAL A 105 -25.60 0.32 10.94
C VAL A 105 -26.47 -0.83 11.43
N THR A 106 -27.34 -1.34 10.56
CA THR A 106 -28.34 -2.34 10.95
C THR A 106 -28.38 -3.48 9.92
N LYS A 107 -28.30 -4.71 10.42
CA LYS A 107 -28.56 -5.95 9.65
C LYS A 107 -30.05 -6.25 9.71
N TYR A 108 -30.70 -6.37 8.57
CA TYR A 108 -32.12 -6.66 8.45
C TYR A 108 -32.34 -8.05 7.89
N ILE A 109 -33.25 -8.80 8.51
CA ILE A 109 -33.65 -10.13 8.05
C ILE A 109 -35.17 -10.14 7.97
N GLU A 110 -35.68 -10.39 6.78
CA GLU A 110 -37.11 -10.41 6.50
C GLU A 110 -37.44 -11.70 5.75
N PHE A 111 -38.45 -12.43 6.23
CA PHE A 111 -38.80 -13.71 5.64
C PHE A 111 -40.28 -14.04 5.81
N LYS A 112 -40.81 -14.88 4.93
CA LYS A 112 -42.18 -15.38 4.97
C LYS A 112 -42.11 -16.84 5.35
N GLY A 113 -42.58 -17.15 6.54
CA GLY A 113 -42.56 -18.50 7.08
C GLY A 113 -43.38 -19.49 6.26
N SER A 114 -43.16 -20.78 6.50
CA SER A 114 -43.99 -21.85 5.93
C SER A 114 -45.47 -21.78 6.35
N ASP A 115 -45.77 -21.06 7.43
CA ASP A 115 -47.11 -20.71 7.90
C ASP A 115 -47.75 -19.55 7.10
N GLY A 116 -47.00 -18.94 6.19
CA GLY A 116 -47.40 -17.78 5.39
C GLY A 116 -47.30 -16.44 6.12
N VAL A 117 -46.78 -16.42 7.35
CA VAL A 117 -46.64 -15.20 8.16
C VAL A 117 -45.32 -14.51 7.83
N ASN A 118 -45.39 -13.19 7.61
CA ASN A 118 -44.20 -12.37 7.43
C ASN A 118 -43.57 -12.09 8.80
N GLN A 119 -42.26 -12.31 8.88
CA GLN A 119 -41.43 -12.07 10.05
C GLN A 119 -40.33 -11.10 9.66
N ASN A 120 -39.97 -10.20 10.59
CA ASN A 120 -38.83 -9.32 10.45
C ASN A 120 -38.02 -9.30 11.74
N THR A 121 -36.72 -9.11 11.59
CA THR A 121 -35.84 -8.87 12.73
C THR A 121 -34.61 -8.08 12.30
N GLN A 122 -33.96 -7.48 13.28
CA GLN A 122 -32.79 -6.67 13.03
C GLN A 122 -31.75 -6.83 14.14
N PHE A 123 -30.49 -6.60 13.76
CA PHE A 123 -29.36 -6.50 14.67
C PHE A 123 -28.63 -5.18 14.40
N ASP A 124 -28.49 -4.36 15.44
CA ASP A 124 -27.73 -3.11 15.36
C ASP A 124 -26.25 -3.37 15.61
N ILE A 125 -25.42 -2.69 14.83
CA ILE A 125 -23.96 -2.77 14.91
C ILE A 125 -23.41 -1.43 15.36
N ASN A 126 -22.41 -1.45 16.24
CA ASN A 126 -21.65 -0.26 16.57
C ASN A 126 -20.93 0.27 15.30
N PRO A 127 -21.23 1.49 14.81
CA PRO A 127 -20.61 2.00 13.59
C PRO A 127 -19.07 2.08 13.65
N PHE A 128 -18.50 2.26 14.84
CA PHE A 128 -17.04 2.30 15.05
C PHE A 128 -16.38 0.91 14.96
N GLU A 129 -17.17 -0.15 15.02
CA GLU A 129 -16.73 -1.54 14.91
C GLU A 129 -17.21 -2.18 13.61
N TYR A 130 -17.87 -1.42 12.73
CA TYR A 130 -18.42 -1.99 11.50
C TYR A 130 -17.37 -2.26 10.42
N GLU A 131 -16.44 -1.31 10.21
CA GLU A 131 -15.39 -1.49 9.23
C GLU A 131 -14.35 -2.51 9.71
N TYR A 132 -13.91 -3.37 8.79
CA TYR A 132 -12.81 -4.31 8.99
C TYR A 132 -13.05 -5.42 10.05
N VAL A 133 -14.20 -5.44 10.72
CA VAL A 133 -14.59 -6.52 11.65
C VAL A 133 -15.42 -7.59 10.92
N TRP A 134 -15.17 -8.86 11.28
CA TRP A 134 -15.97 -9.98 10.79
C TRP A 134 -17.25 -10.15 11.60
N TYR A 135 -18.38 -10.20 10.93
CA TYR A 135 -19.68 -10.52 11.51
C TYR A 135 -20.23 -11.80 10.91
N PHE A 136 -20.82 -12.66 11.73
CA PHE A 136 -21.44 -13.90 11.30
C PHE A 136 -22.92 -13.93 11.63
N LEU A 137 -23.74 -14.28 10.63
CA LEU A 137 -25.12 -14.71 10.82
C LEU A 137 -25.26 -16.18 10.49
N GLY A 138 -25.65 -16.96 11.49
CA GLY A 138 -26.01 -18.37 11.35
C GLY A 138 -27.52 -18.56 11.34
N PHE A 139 -28.01 -19.35 10.40
CA PHE A 139 -29.41 -19.72 10.23
C PHE A 139 -29.55 -21.21 10.56
N GLU A 140 -30.29 -21.57 11.60
CA GLU A 140 -30.54 -22.95 12.03
C GLU A 140 -32.03 -23.26 11.96
N MET A 141 -32.38 -24.34 11.27
CA MET A 141 -33.74 -24.85 11.15
C MET A 141 -33.84 -26.19 11.87
N VAL A 142 -34.87 -26.33 12.71
CA VAL A 142 -35.22 -27.57 13.41
C VAL A 142 -36.69 -27.92 13.11
N PRO A 143 -36.98 -28.51 11.94
CA PRO A 143 -38.35 -28.76 11.49
C PRO A 143 -39.17 -29.67 12.41
N SER A 144 -38.52 -30.55 13.18
CA SER A 144 -39.19 -31.39 14.17
C SER A 144 -39.75 -30.59 15.36
N GLU A 145 -39.16 -29.42 15.65
CA GLU A 145 -39.56 -28.54 16.75
C GLU A 145 -40.33 -27.30 16.26
N ASN A 146 -40.58 -27.17 14.95
CA ASN A 146 -41.05 -25.93 14.32
C ASN A 146 -40.25 -24.72 14.79
N ARG A 147 -38.92 -24.85 14.78
CA ARG A 147 -38.02 -23.79 15.24
C ARG A 147 -37.09 -23.34 14.12
N PHE A 148 -37.02 -22.03 13.94
CA PHE A 148 -35.99 -21.37 13.18
C PHE A 148 -35.25 -20.39 14.09
N SER A 149 -33.92 -20.47 14.10
CA SER A 149 -33.06 -19.68 14.97
C SER A 149 -32.03 -18.93 14.14
N ILE A 150 -31.87 -17.63 14.41
CA ILE A 150 -30.82 -16.79 13.85
C ILE A 150 -29.82 -16.49 14.96
N TYR A 151 -28.54 -16.73 14.70
CA TYR A 151 -27.46 -16.47 15.64
C TYR A 151 -26.53 -15.39 15.09
N PHE A 152 -26.24 -14.37 15.90
CA PHE A 152 -25.38 -13.26 15.52
C PHE A 152 -24.10 -13.26 16.35
N TYR A 153 -22.97 -13.27 15.64
CA TYR A 153 -21.64 -13.20 16.24
C TYR A 153 -20.83 -12.06 15.64
N GLN A 154 -19.98 -11.47 16.47
CA GLN A 154 -18.91 -10.58 16.08
C GLN A 154 -17.61 -11.32 16.33
N GLU A 155 -16.85 -11.60 15.28
CA GLU A 155 -15.71 -12.51 15.31
C GLU A 155 -16.12 -13.84 15.98
N ASN A 156 -15.51 -14.21 17.09
CA ASN A 156 -15.85 -15.41 17.87
C ASN A 156 -16.77 -15.13 19.07
N ILE A 157 -17.23 -13.88 19.24
CA ILE A 157 -18.06 -13.44 20.36
C ILE A 157 -19.53 -13.54 19.97
N PHE A 158 -20.29 -14.29 20.74
CA PHE A 158 -21.76 -14.34 20.60
C PHE A 158 -22.36 -13.01 21.07
N ILE A 159 -23.18 -12.39 20.21
CA ILE A 159 -23.83 -11.11 20.50
C ILE A 159 -25.29 -11.32 20.89
N ASP A 160 -26.09 -11.95 20.02
CA ASP A 160 -27.52 -12.17 20.24
C ASP A 160 -28.06 -13.33 19.38
N SER A 161 -29.28 -13.78 19.68
CA SER A 161 -30.00 -14.75 18.86
C SER A 161 -31.51 -14.46 18.84
N LYS A 162 -32.17 -14.83 17.74
CA LYS A 162 -33.63 -14.72 17.58
C LYS A 162 -34.21 -16.08 17.25
N ASP A 163 -35.24 -16.48 17.98
CA ASP A 163 -35.97 -17.73 17.77
C ASP A 163 -37.38 -17.45 17.25
N PHE A 164 -37.78 -18.20 16.23
CA PHE A 164 -39.09 -18.13 15.59
C PHE A 164 -39.74 -19.51 15.65
N GLN A 165 -41.05 -19.53 15.92
CA GLN A 165 -41.85 -20.76 15.94
C GLN A 165 -42.40 -21.05 14.54
N VAL A 166 -41.50 -21.40 13.62
CA VAL A 166 -41.79 -21.75 12.24
C VAL A 166 -40.93 -22.94 11.81
N GLU A 167 -41.47 -23.80 10.95
CA GLU A 167 -40.77 -24.98 10.45
C GLU A 167 -39.62 -24.62 9.51
N PHE A 168 -39.90 -23.78 8.52
CA PHE A 168 -38.91 -23.23 7.59
C PHE A 168 -39.11 -21.72 7.45
N PRO A 169 -38.03 -20.95 7.27
CA PRO A 169 -38.12 -19.51 7.02
C PRO A 169 -38.52 -19.20 5.56
N PHE A 170 -39.26 -20.10 4.91
CA PHE A 170 -39.66 -19.99 3.52
C PHE A 170 -41.09 -20.50 3.34
N TYR A 171 -41.87 -19.81 2.51
CA TYR A 171 -43.24 -20.16 2.19
C TYR A 171 -43.29 -21.19 1.05
N ASP A 172 -42.47 -21.01 0.03
CA ASP A 172 -42.34 -21.90 -1.11
C ASP A 172 -41.32 -23.02 -0.87
N LYS A 173 -41.48 -24.15 -1.57
CA LYS A 173 -40.63 -25.35 -1.40
C LYS A 173 -39.40 -25.37 -2.29
N ASP A 174 -39.56 -25.01 -3.56
CA ASP A 174 -38.51 -25.06 -4.57
C ASP A 174 -37.82 -23.71 -4.67
N LEU A 175 -36.67 -23.58 -4.01
CA LEU A 175 -36.00 -22.30 -3.83
C LEU A 175 -34.63 -22.27 -4.51
N ASN A 176 -34.21 -21.08 -4.88
CA ASN A 176 -32.83 -20.71 -5.17
C ASN A 176 -32.35 -19.80 -4.05
N LEU A 177 -31.37 -20.29 -3.27
CA LEU A 177 -30.64 -19.50 -2.30
C LEU A 177 -29.53 -18.76 -3.03
N ILE A 178 -29.55 -17.44 -2.98
CA ILE A 178 -28.59 -16.56 -3.67
C ILE A 178 -27.84 -15.77 -2.60
N PHE A 179 -26.52 -15.78 -2.65
CA PHE A 179 -25.64 -15.09 -1.71
C PHE A 179 -24.83 -14.04 -2.44
N GLY A 180 -24.81 -12.80 -1.94
CA GLY A 180 -24.12 -11.66 -2.53
C GLY A 180 -24.73 -11.14 -3.83
N GLY A 181 -23.95 -10.38 -4.60
CA GLY A 181 -24.44 -9.61 -5.76
C GLY A 181 -25.38 -8.44 -5.37
N ASP A 182 -25.95 -7.79 -6.38
CA ASP A 182 -26.96 -6.76 -6.23
C ASP A 182 -28.39 -7.32 -6.27
N LEU A 183 -29.37 -6.52 -5.84
CA LEU A 183 -30.78 -6.87 -5.93
C LEU A 183 -31.65 -5.66 -6.27
N ASP A 184 -32.40 -5.78 -7.38
CA ASP A 184 -33.45 -4.84 -7.78
C ASP A 184 -34.82 -5.45 -7.45
N LEU A 185 -35.55 -4.82 -6.53
CA LEU A 185 -36.85 -5.26 -6.08
C LEU A 185 -37.93 -4.63 -6.96
N ASN A 186 -38.91 -5.43 -7.37
CA ASN A 186 -40.14 -4.90 -7.97
C ASN A 186 -41.05 -4.27 -6.90
N ASN A 187 -42.09 -3.53 -7.32
CA ASN A 187 -42.96 -2.79 -6.39
C ASN A 187 -43.63 -3.68 -5.33
N ASP A 188 -44.01 -4.91 -5.68
CA ASP A 188 -44.67 -5.85 -4.76
C ASP A 188 -43.66 -6.40 -3.74
N GLN A 189 -42.42 -6.67 -4.18
CA GLN A 189 -41.31 -7.06 -3.31
C GLN A 189 -40.83 -5.90 -2.45
N GLN A 190 -40.86 -4.65 -2.93
CA GLN A 190 -40.46 -3.49 -2.14
C GLN A 190 -41.36 -3.28 -0.91
N GLN A 191 -42.67 -3.48 -1.06
CA GLN A 191 -43.60 -3.43 0.07
C GLN A 191 -43.33 -4.53 1.10
N TYR A 192 -42.82 -5.66 0.63
CA TYR A 192 -42.42 -6.76 1.49
C TYR A 192 -41.14 -6.45 2.27
N VAL A 193 -40.12 -5.85 1.63
CA VAL A 193 -38.79 -5.59 2.24
C VAL A 193 -38.69 -4.24 2.99
N ASN A 194 -39.78 -3.47 3.12
CA ASN A 194 -39.85 -2.14 3.76
C ASN A 194 -38.64 -1.21 3.48
N LEU A 195 -38.10 -1.25 2.25
CA LEU A 195 -36.98 -0.42 1.84
C LEU A 195 -37.47 0.90 1.24
N GLN A 196 -36.83 2.00 1.64
CA GLN A 196 -37.10 3.32 1.04
C GLN A 196 -36.72 3.39 -0.44
N ASN A 197 -35.72 2.60 -0.85
CA ASN A 197 -35.25 2.48 -2.23
C ASN A 197 -35.42 1.03 -2.70
N ASN A 198 -35.85 0.81 -3.93
CA ASN A 198 -36.09 -0.54 -4.44
C ASN A 198 -34.80 -1.31 -4.80
N LYS A 199 -33.63 -0.78 -4.43
CA LYS A 199 -32.31 -1.27 -4.81
C LYS A 199 -31.46 -1.56 -3.60
N LEU A 200 -30.87 -2.75 -3.61
CA LEU A 200 -29.76 -3.13 -2.75
C LEU A 200 -28.50 -3.22 -3.58
N SER A 201 -27.48 -2.45 -3.20
CA SER A 201 -26.16 -2.50 -3.81
C SER A 201 -25.47 -3.83 -3.48
N TYR A 202 -24.47 -4.22 -4.25
CA TYR A 202 -23.57 -5.29 -3.84
C TYR A 202 -22.82 -4.90 -2.55
N PHE A 203 -22.48 -5.89 -1.73
CA PHE A 203 -21.80 -5.68 -0.46
C PHE A 203 -20.33 -5.24 -0.63
N PRO A 204 -19.92 -4.09 -0.07
CA PRO A 204 -18.56 -3.58 -0.27
C PRO A 204 -17.58 -4.14 0.76
N GLY A 205 -17.04 -5.31 0.47
CA GLY A 205 -16.11 -5.96 1.39
C GLY A 205 -15.83 -7.40 1.02
N SER A 206 -15.76 -8.27 2.02
CA SER A 206 -15.56 -9.73 1.86
C SER A 206 -16.74 -10.50 2.42
N MET A 207 -17.10 -11.60 1.78
CA MET A 207 -18.12 -12.54 2.25
C MET A 207 -17.59 -13.97 2.21
N MET A 208 -17.93 -14.75 3.24
CA MET A 208 -17.62 -16.18 3.29
C MET A 208 -18.87 -16.95 3.73
N LEU A 209 -19.15 -18.06 3.05
CA LEU A 209 -20.29 -18.90 3.34
C LEU A 209 -19.88 -20.09 4.20
N LEU A 210 -20.70 -20.41 5.18
CA LEU A 210 -20.72 -21.71 5.85
C LEU A 210 -21.91 -22.49 5.30
N LEU A 211 -21.64 -23.45 4.41
CA LEU A 211 -22.70 -24.19 3.74
C LEU A 211 -22.97 -25.54 4.40
N ASN A 212 -24.25 -25.93 4.38
CA ASN A 212 -24.73 -27.29 4.61
C ASN A 212 -24.20 -27.93 5.89
N TYR A 213 -24.34 -27.22 7.00
CA TYR A 213 -24.20 -27.82 8.30
C TYR A 213 -25.46 -28.64 8.60
N VAL A 214 -25.28 -29.93 8.84
CA VAL A 214 -26.38 -30.83 9.21
C VAL A 214 -25.98 -31.60 10.45
N GLN A 215 -26.94 -31.85 11.35
CA GLN A 215 -26.71 -32.66 12.54
C GLN A 215 -27.65 -33.83 12.66
N THR A 216 -27.05 -34.96 12.99
CA THR A 216 -27.73 -36.20 13.36
C THR A 216 -27.90 -36.34 14.87
N ASN A 217 -27.41 -35.41 15.68
CA ASN A 217 -27.60 -35.40 17.13
C ASN A 217 -28.31 -34.10 17.58
N PRO A 218 -29.50 -34.21 18.19
CA PRO A 218 -30.34 -33.05 18.51
C PRO A 218 -29.72 -32.14 19.59
N GLN A 219 -28.75 -32.63 20.38
CA GLN A 219 -28.07 -31.81 21.39
C GLN A 219 -27.19 -30.70 20.77
N PHE A 220 -26.78 -30.86 19.51
CA PHE A 220 -25.98 -29.87 18.78
C PHE A 220 -26.83 -28.92 17.91
N CYS A 221 -28.16 -29.11 17.91
CA CYS A 221 -29.12 -28.24 17.24
C CYS A 221 -29.53 -27.08 18.16
N ARG A 222 -28.57 -26.25 18.56
CA ARG A 222 -28.76 -25.01 19.36
C ARG A 222 -27.61 -24.02 19.14
N GLY A 223 -27.13 -23.87 17.90
CA GLY A 223 -26.06 -22.93 17.54
C GLY A 223 -24.67 -23.23 18.12
N SER A 224 -24.51 -24.29 18.93
CA SER A 224 -23.24 -24.67 19.55
C SER A 224 -22.16 -24.99 18.52
N SER A 225 -22.55 -25.43 17.34
CA SER A 225 -21.63 -25.69 16.22
C SER A 225 -21.23 -24.46 15.45
N PHE A 226 -22.04 -23.40 15.41
CA PHE A 226 -21.57 -22.14 14.82
C PHE A 226 -20.38 -21.57 15.60
N LYS A 227 -20.38 -21.75 16.93
CA LYS A 227 -19.26 -21.38 17.80
C LYS A 227 -17.96 -22.14 17.49
N SER A 228 -18.04 -23.39 17.04
CA SER A 228 -16.83 -24.13 16.67
C SER A 228 -16.27 -23.65 15.33
N PHE A 229 -17.13 -23.26 14.39
CA PHE A 229 -16.70 -22.67 13.11
C PHE A 229 -16.17 -21.25 13.25
N SER A 230 -16.71 -20.44 14.17
CA SER A 230 -16.23 -19.08 14.43
C SER A 230 -14.81 -19.05 15.02
N ASN A 231 -14.39 -20.09 15.74
CA ASN A 231 -13.06 -20.15 16.35
C ASN A 231 -11.93 -20.48 15.37
N ASN A 232 -12.25 -20.99 14.18
CA ASN A 232 -11.25 -21.31 13.14
C ASN A 232 -11.03 -20.14 12.17
N PHE A 233 -11.74 -19.02 12.37
CA PHE A 233 -11.63 -17.86 11.52
C PHE A 233 -10.46 -17.00 11.99
N ASP A 234 -9.25 -17.38 11.56
CA ASP A 234 -8.04 -16.57 11.70
C ASP A 234 -7.47 -16.31 10.30
N GLU A 235 -8.28 -15.76 9.41
CA GLU A 235 -7.75 -15.04 8.24
C GLU A 235 -7.32 -13.64 8.69
N SER A 236 -6.39 -13.62 9.65
CA SER A 236 -5.58 -12.45 9.91
C SER A 236 -4.88 -12.10 8.60
N CYS A 237 -4.92 -10.81 8.24
CA CYS A 237 -4.09 -10.33 7.16
C CYS A 237 -2.63 -10.69 7.52
N GLU A 238 -2.06 -11.65 6.79
CA GLU A 238 -0.71 -12.13 7.07
C GLU A 238 0.27 -11.02 6.74
N CYS A 239 0.83 -10.41 7.79
CA CYS A 239 1.82 -9.36 7.65
C CYS A 239 3.14 -9.96 7.15
N TYR A 240 3.25 -10.05 5.83
CA TYR A 240 4.51 -10.34 5.18
C TYR A 240 5.39 -9.09 5.23
N GLN A 241 6.45 -9.13 6.03
CA GLN A 241 7.47 -8.08 6.08
C GLN A 241 8.31 -8.04 4.79
N ARG A 242 7.71 -7.64 3.68
CA ARG A 242 8.44 -7.30 2.46
C ARG A 242 8.67 -5.80 2.48
N ILE A 243 9.91 -5.42 2.78
CA ILE A 243 10.36 -4.04 2.54
C ILE A 243 10.42 -3.86 1.03
N ASN A 244 9.42 -3.18 0.50
CA ASN A 244 9.42 -2.78 -0.89
C ASN A 244 10.22 -1.48 -0.99
N SER A 245 11.49 -1.61 -1.39
CA SER A 245 12.32 -0.46 -1.74
C SER A 245 11.84 0.12 -3.06
N ILE A 246 11.47 1.38 -3.04
CA ILE A 246 11.11 2.15 -4.23
C ILE A 246 12.41 2.79 -4.74
N VAL A 247 12.62 2.71 -6.06
CA VAL A 247 13.85 3.20 -6.69
C VAL A 247 14.02 4.70 -6.45
N ASP A 248 15.25 5.10 -6.12
CA ASP A 248 15.63 6.50 -5.97
C ASP A 248 15.22 7.32 -7.21
N ALA A 249 14.82 8.56 -6.97
CA ALA A 249 14.27 9.41 -8.01
C ALA A 249 14.78 10.84 -7.89
N ASP A 250 15.48 11.29 -8.94
CA ASP A 250 15.74 12.70 -9.21
C ASP A 250 14.62 13.22 -10.10
N LEU A 251 13.62 13.85 -9.49
CA LEU A 251 12.45 14.37 -10.18
C LEU A 251 12.78 15.73 -10.77
N LYS A 252 12.71 15.82 -12.10
CA LYS A 252 12.85 17.08 -12.86
C LYS A 252 11.48 17.70 -13.15
N TYR A 253 11.50 18.88 -13.79
CA TYR A 253 10.32 19.70 -14.10
C TYR A 253 9.10 18.87 -14.56
N LEU A 254 7.99 18.96 -13.80
CA LEU A 254 6.70 18.30 -14.07
C LEU A 254 6.70 16.75 -14.07
N GLU A 255 7.77 16.10 -13.62
CA GLU A 255 7.80 14.64 -13.57
C GLU A 255 6.86 14.10 -12.48
N ILE A 256 6.13 13.03 -12.81
CA ILE A 256 5.27 12.28 -11.88
C ILE A 256 5.60 10.81 -12.04
N LYS A 257 5.83 10.13 -10.92
CA LYS A 257 6.01 8.68 -10.84
C LYS A 257 4.89 8.07 -10.01
N ASN A 258 4.53 6.84 -10.35
CA ASN A 258 3.52 6.07 -9.65
C ASN A 258 4.10 4.71 -9.25
N TYR A 259 3.77 4.25 -8.05
CA TYR A 259 4.14 2.94 -7.51
C TYR A 259 2.92 2.32 -6.83
N VAL A 260 2.64 1.04 -7.11
CA VAL A 260 1.53 0.29 -6.50
C VAL A 260 2.12 -0.99 -5.89
N PRO A 261 2.18 -1.14 -4.55
CA PRO A 261 2.54 -2.40 -3.93
C PRO A 261 1.55 -3.50 -4.32
N ASN A 262 2.04 -4.74 -4.44
CA ASN A 262 1.17 -5.88 -4.71
C ASN A 262 0.34 -6.28 -3.48
N GLU A 263 0.83 -5.94 -2.28
CA GLU A 263 0.24 -6.32 -1.01
C GLU A 263 -0.77 -5.28 -0.48
N ILE A 264 -1.91 -5.78 0.01
CA ILE A 264 -2.89 -5.02 0.80
C ILE A 264 -2.32 -4.71 2.18
N ASN A 265 -2.72 -3.59 2.79
CA ASN A 265 -2.27 -3.26 4.14
C ASN A 265 -3.03 -4.03 5.24
N CYS A 266 -2.28 -4.61 6.19
CA CYS A 266 -2.87 -5.29 7.35
C CYS A 266 -3.18 -4.26 8.45
N ASN A 267 -4.09 -3.33 8.14
CA ASN A 267 -4.52 -2.18 8.97
C ASN A 267 -3.46 -1.16 9.31
N THR A 268 -2.21 -1.43 9.00
CA THR A 268 -1.09 -0.57 9.35
C THR A 268 -0.25 -0.37 8.11
N PHE A 269 0.46 0.74 8.02
CA PHE A 269 1.48 0.90 6.99
C PHE A 269 2.56 1.83 7.51
N ALA A 270 3.70 1.80 6.84
CA ALA A 270 4.71 2.81 7.06
C ALA A 270 5.44 3.19 5.78
N LEU A 271 5.68 4.49 5.64
CA LEU A 271 6.40 5.11 4.54
C LEU A 271 7.58 5.87 5.12
N SER A 272 8.76 5.70 4.55
CA SER A 272 9.90 6.56 4.84
C SER A 272 10.67 6.89 3.58
N THR A 273 11.20 8.10 3.50
CA THR A 273 12.06 8.56 2.40
C THR A 273 12.92 9.72 2.86
N TRP A 274 14.10 9.85 2.26
CA TRP A 274 14.84 11.10 2.25
C TRP A 274 14.35 11.99 1.13
N ILE A 275 14.30 13.29 1.38
CA ILE A 275 13.86 14.31 0.46
C ILE A 275 14.88 15.45 0.46
N ARG A 276 15.29 15.91 -0.73
CA ARG A 276 16.05 17.13 -0.91
C ARG A 276 15.45 17.97 -2.01
N ILE A 277 15.24 19.24 -1.72
CA ILE A 277 14.90 20.22 -2.75
C ILE A 277 16.19 20.83 -3.26
N ASN A 278 16.52 20.57 -4.53
CA ASN A 278 17.73 21.12 -5.15
C ASN A 278 17.47 22.54 -5.66
N GLU A 279 16.44 22.66 -6.50
CA GLU A 279 16.10 23.89 -7.19
C GLU A 279 14.63 24.21 -7.00
N ILE A 280 14.36 25.52 -6.92
CA ILE A 280 13.02 26.08 -6.78
C ILE A 280 12.90 27.14 -7.85
N ASP A 281 12.16 26.83 -8.90
CA ASP A 281 11.81 27.80 -9.94
C ASP A 281 10.42 28.31 -9.62
N SER A 282 10.29 29.60 -9.28
CA SER A 282 8.97 30.20 -9.07
C SER A 282 8.88 31.58 -9.69
N PHE A 283 7.76 31.81 -10.38
CA PHE A 283 7.36 33.12 -10.89
C PHE A 283 6.19 33.72 -10.09
N LEU A 284 5.76 33.04 -9.02
CA LEU A 284 4.61 33.42 -8.21
C LEU A 284 5.02 33.82 -6.79
N ASP A 285 4.21 34.71 -6.22
CA ASP A 285 4.31 35.19 -4.83
C ASP A 285 3.94 34.11 -3.80
N GLU A 286 3.05 33.20 -4.21
CA GLU A 286 2.64 32.03 -3.46
C GLU A 286 2.48 30.86 -4.44
N PHE A 287 3.05 29.71 -4.10
CA PHE A 287 2.80 28.49 -4.85
C PHE A 287 2.80 27.25 -3.94
N LYS A 288 1.98 26.26 -4.29
CA LYS A 288 1.80 25.02 -3.54
C LYS A 288 2.13 23.83 -4.44
N TYR A 289 3.07 23.00 -4.01
CA TYR A 289 3.56 21.84 -4.74
C TYR A 289 3.25 20.57 -3.97
N GLN A 290 2.47 19.67 -4.57
CA GLN A 290 2.14 18.37 -3.98
C GLN A 290 3.19 17.34 -4.38
N LEU A 291 4.10 17.01 -3.46
CA LEU A 291 5.20 16.07 -3.71
C LEU A 291 4.75 14.62 -3.61
N ILE A 292 3.98 14.26 -2.58
CA ILE A 292 3.61 12.87 -2.27
C ILE A 292 2.09 12.78 -2.08
N LYS A 293 1.49 11.76 -2.67
CA LYS A 293 0.09 11.35 -2.43
C LYS A 293 0.03 9.83 -2.28
N LEU A 294 -0.49 9.37 -1.15
CA LEU A 294 -0.75 7.97 -0.84
C LEU A 294 -2.26 7.76 -0.74
N SER A 295 -2.87 7.22 -1.80
CA SER A 295 -4.31 6.95 -1.91
C SER A 295 -4.58 5.46 -2.05
N GLY A 296 -5.83 5.02 -1.89
CA GLY A 296 -6.21 3.68 -2.30
C GLY A 296 -6.10 3.51 -3.82
N ASN A 297 -5.76 2.31 -4.28
CA ASN A 297 -5.76 1.93 -5.70
C ASN A 297 -7.19 1.55 -6.12
N PHE A 298 -8.11 2.51 -6.06
CA PHE A 298 -9.53 2.28 -6.29
C PHE A 298 -9.84 2.08 -7.78
N GLN A 299 -10.69 1.09 -8.10
CA GLN A 299 -11.28 0.96 -9.44
C GLN A 299 -12.42 1.97 -9.69
N ASN A 300 -13.19 2.32 -8.64
CA ASN A 300 -14.36 3.18 -8.77
C ASN A 300 -13.97 4.65 -8.88
N GLN A 301 -14.28 5.28 -10.01
CA GLN A 301 -13.93 6.68 -10.30
C GLN A 301 -14.47 7.69 -9.28
N LYS A 302 -15.62 7.43 -8.64
CA LYS A 302 -16.17 8.32 -7.61
C LYS A 302 -15.32 8.33 -6.33
N LEU A 303 -14.59 7.24 -6.05
CA LEU A 303 -13.65 7.15 -4.92
C LEU A 303 -12.24 7.66 -5.27
N ILE A 304 -11.97 7.96 -6.56
CA ILE A 304 -10.70 8.57 -7.03
C ILE A 304 -10.70 10.09 -6.76
N GLN A 305 -11.56 10.59 -5.88
CA GLN A 305 -11.57 12.00 -5.50
C GLN A 305 -10.19 12.40 -4.95
N ASP A 306 -9.71 13.60 -5.32
CA ASP A 306 -8.32 13.95 -5.12
C ASP A 306 -7.87 13.98 -3.65
N ASN A 307 -8.82 14.08 -2.72
CA ASN A 307 -8.56 14.26 -1.30
C ASN A 307 -8.75 12.99 -0.45
N LEU A 308 -9.37 11.92 -0.99
CA LEU A 308 -9.48 10.63 -0.29
C LEU A 308 -8.12 9.91 -0.30
N SER A 309 -7.28 10.24 0.66
CA SER A 309 -5.90 9.74 0.76
C SER A 309 -5.50 9.57 2.21
N ALA A 310 -4.74 8.51 2.49
CA ALA A 310 -4.21 8.26 3.83
C ALA A 310 -3.15 9.30 4.21
N PHE A 311 -2.39 9.79 3.22
CA PHE A 311 -1.37 10.80 3.44
C PHE A 311 -1.08 11.59 2.17
N GLN A 312 -0.93 12.90 2.29
CA GLN A 312 -0.40 13.76 1.24
C GLN A 312 0.60 14.76 1.84
N LEU A 313 1.65 15.08 1.08
CA LEU A 313 2.69 16.05 1.45
C LEU A 313 2.74 17.15 0.41
N PHE A 314 2.70 18.39 0.88
CA PHE A 314 2.86 19.58 0.06
C PHE A 314 3.91 20.50 0.64
N TYR A 315 4.62 21.21 -0.25
CA TYR A 315 5.38 22.40 0.10
C TYR A 315 4.61 23.61 -0.36
N LYS A 316 4.37 24.54 0.56
CA LYS A 316 3.76 25.83 0.27
C LYS A 316 4.81 26.90 0.51
N MET A 317 5.10 27.66 -0.52
CA MET A 317 6.10 28.72 -0.48
C MET A 317 5.39 30.05 -0.66
N THR A 318 5.77 31.03 0.14
CA THR A 318 5.34 32.41 0.01
C THR A 318 6.56 33.32 0.00
N LYS A 319 6.37 34.63 -0.23
CA LYS A 319 7.45 35.62 -0.09
C LYS A 319 8.09 35.67 1.30
N SER A 320 7.36 35.29 2.35
CA SER A 320 7.75 35.51 3.74
C SER A 320 7.99 34.22 4.53
N GLU A 321 7.35 33.13 4.13
CA GLU A 321 7.38 31.88 4.88
C GLU A 321 7.34 30.65 3.96
N ASN A 322 8.08 29.63 4.38
CA ASN A 322 8.05 28.31 3.79
C ASN A 322 7.27 27.40 4.73
N GLN A 323 6.36 26.60 4.17
CA GLN A 323 5.48 25.74 4.93
C GLN A 323 5.49 24.33 4.34
N ILE A 324 5.46 23.36 5.24
CA ILE A 324 5.07 22.00 4.88
C ILE A 324 3.61 21.83 5.27
N VAL A 325 2.79 21.40 4.32
CA VAL A 325 1.38 21.07 4.56
C VAL A 325 1.23 19.57 4.39
N VAL A 326 0.73 18.89 5.41
CA VAL A 326 0.34 17.48 5.32
C VAL A 326 -1.17 17.37 5.44
N THR A 327 -1.76 16.51 4.62
CA THR A 327 -3.18 16.21 4.69
C THR A 327 -3.43 14.72 4.83
N THR A 328 -4.53 14.39 5.51
CA THR A 328 -5.07 13.02 5.65
C THR A 328 -6.59 13.10 5.68
N TYR A 329 -7.26 11.98 5.50
CA TYR A 329 -8.72 11.90 5.45
C TYR A 329 -9.25 11.07 6.62
N SER A 330 -10.27 11.56 7.33
CA SER A 330 -10.84 10.84 8.47
C SER A 330 -12.31 11.19 8.66
N TYR A 331 -13.21 10.26 8.31
CA TYR A 331 -14.65 10.41 8.54
C TYR A 331 -15.06 9.80 9.89
N THR A 332 -16.20 10.23 10.42
CA THR A 332 -16.73 9.70 11.69
C THR A 332 -17.73 8.56 11.48
N PHE A 333 -18.16 8.31 10.25
CA PHE A 333 -19.17 7.32 9.92
C PHE A 333 -18.90 6.63 8.57
N PRO A 334 -19.04 5.30 8.46
CA PRO A 334 -18.54 4.51 7.33
C PRO A 334 -19.48 4.48 6.10
N ALA A 335 -20.13 5.61 5.79
CA ALA A 335 -21.00 5.70 4.63
C ALA A 335 -20.20 6.03 3.35
N ILE A 336 -20.46 5.29 2.27
CA ILE A 336 -19.76 5.46 0.98
C ILE A 336 -20.38 6.51 0.07
N ASN A 337 -21.66 6.83 0.28
CA ASN A 337 -22.39 7.81 -0.53
C ASN A 337 -22.24 9.24 -0.02
N ILE A 338 -21.32 9.48 0.93
CA ILE A 338 -21.11 10.82 1.46
C ILE A 338 -20.63 11.72 0.32
N ASP A 339 -21.14 12.95 0.28
CA ASP A 339 -20.66 13.93 -0.67
C ASP A 339 -19.27 14.41 -0.26
N PHE A 340 -18.31 14.21 -1.14
CA PHE A 340 -16.92 14.63 -0.95
C PHE A 340 -16.63 16.00 -1.59
N SER A 341 -17.60 16.67 -2.23
CA SER A 341 -17.37 17.86 -3.05
C SER A 341 -16.62 19.00 -2.35
N ASP A 342 -16.80 19.14 -1.04
CA ASP A 342 -16.27 20.23 -0.22
C ASP A 342 -15.19 19.76 0.78
N ASP A 343 -14.63 18.56 0.60
CA ASP A 343 -13.58 17.97 1.44
C ASP A 343 -13.85 18.02 2.97
N PRO A 344 -15.08 17.72 3.44
CA PRO A 344 -15.48 17.98 4.84
C PRO A 344 -14.67 17.20 5.88
N PHE A 345 -14.03 16.10 5.48
CA PHE A 345 -13.24 15.23 6.35
C PHE A 345 -11.72 15.33 6.10
N LEU A 346 -11.29 16.30 5.29
CA LEU A 346 -9.87 16.56 5.06
C LEU A 346 -9.26 17.22 6.28
N ILE A 347 -8.35 16.51 6.95
CA ILE A 347 -7.56 17.05 8.04
C ILE A 347 -6.27 17.62 7.47
N THR A 348 -6.02 18.91 7.73
CA THR A 348 -4.80 19.60 7.31
C THR A 348 -3.94 19.98 8.52
N LYS A 349 -2.64 19.70 8.44
CA LYS A 349 -1.63 20.22 9.38
C LYS A 349 -0.57 21.00 8.62
N ILE A 350 -0.21 22.16 9.17
CA ILE A 350 0.74 23.08 8.58
C ILE A 350 1.91 23.24 9.55
N PHE A 351 3.12 23.06 9.05
CA PHE A 351 4.37 23.31 9.76
C PHE A 351 5.07 24.50 9.11
N ASN A 352 5.36 25.54 9.90
CA ASN A 352 6.21 26.64 9.45
C ASN A 352 7.67 26.18 9.52
N VAL A 353 8.37 26.25 8.39
CA VAL A 353 9.76 25.79 8.27
C VAL A 353 10.68 26.98 8.51
N GLU A 354 11.31 27.00 9.69
CA GLU A 354 12.22 28.08 10.09
C GLU A 354 13.66 27.88 9.59
N CYS A 355 14.01 26.66 9.17
CA CYS A 355 15.31 26.31 8.59
C CYS A 355 15.30 26.40 7.05
N ASP A 356 16.47 26.19 6.42
CA ASP A 356 16.54 26.11 4.96
C ASP A 356 15.79 24.87 4.45
N ILE A 357 14.75 25.09 3.65
CA ILE A 357 13.91 24.05 3.06
C ILE A 357 14.68 23.14 2.08
N LYS A 358 15.85 23.58 1.59
CA LYS A 358 16.73 22.82 0.70
C LYS A 358 17.61 21.80 1.42
N LEU A 359 17.65 21.81 2.75
CA LEU A 359 18.33 20.79 3.52
C LEU A 359 17.71 19.41 3.25
N TRP A 360 18.54 18.38 3.33
CA TRP A 360 18.05 17.01 3.39
C TRP A 360 17.12 16.85 4.58
N HIS A 361 15.99 16.20 4.34
CA HIS A 361 15.06 15.89 5.40
C HIS A 361 14.46 14.50 5.22
N GLN A 362 14.23 13.85 6.37
CA GLN A 362 13.64 12.54 6.43
C GLN A 362 12.15 12.68 6.71
N LEU A 363 11.33 12.07 5.84
CA LEU A 363 9.92 11.82 6.08
C LEU A 363 9.75 10.42 6.69
N LEU A 364 8.95 10.33 7.74
CA LEU A 364 8.45 9.08 8.30
C LEU A 364 6.95 9.21 8.56
N VAL A 365 6.16 8.32 7.96
CA VAL A 365 4.72 8.23 8.15
C VAL A 365 4.40 6.83 8.61
N ILE A 366 3.70 6.69 9.74
CA ILE A 366 3.30 5.40 10.31
C ILE A 366 1.81 5.45 10.60
N LYS A 367 1.02 4.64 9.90
CA LYS A 367 -0.39 4.41 10.22
C LYS A 367 -0.48 3.20 11.14
N GLY A 368 -0.91 3.44 12.38
CA GLY A 368 -1.35 2.41 13.32
C GLY A 368 -2.82 2.05 13.07
N GLU A 369 -3.45 1.37 14.02
CA GLU A 369 -4.85 0.96 13.87
C GLU A 369 -5.81 2.15 13.87
N THR A 370 -5.55 3.16 14.71
CA THR A 370 -6.49 4.28 14.96
C THR A 370 -5.87 5.66 14.77
N SER A 371 -4.59 5.73 14.37
CA SER A 371 -3.89 7.00 14.16
C SER A 371 -2.84 6.92 13.06
N ILE A 372 -2.50 8.07 12.50
CA ILE A 372 -1.36 8.27 11.63
C ILE A 372 -0.37 9.23 12.29
N LYS A 373 0.87 8.77 12.46
CA LYS A 373 2.01 9.55 12.96
C LYS A 373 2.83 10.02 11.78
N ILE A 374 3.13 11.31 11.75
CA ILE A 374 3.91 11.95 10.70
C ILE A 374 5.07 12.66 11.38
N GLN A 375 6.29 12.38 10.95
CA GLN A 375 7.51 13.03 11.40
C GLN A 375 8.33 13.49 10.20
N ILE A 376 8.79 14.73 10.23
CA ILE A 376 9.68 15.33 9.25
C ILE A 376 10.88 15.92 10.00
N THR A 377 12.08 15.46 9.68
CA THR A 377 13.31 15.92 10.35
C THR A 377 14.27 16.50 9.32
N PHE A 378 14.60 17.79 9.42
CA PHE A 378 15.64 18.43 8.61
C PHE A 378 16.99 18.31 9.31
N TYR A 379 18.05 18.13 8.53
CA TYR A 379 19.41 17.93 9.01
C TYR A 379 20.31 19.06 8.52
N ASP A 380 20.94 19.77 9.47
CA ASP A 380 21.95 20.79 9.20
C ASP A 380 23.23 20.41 9.95
N GLY A 381 24.05 19.57 9.33
CA GLY A 381 25.15 18.90 10.01
C GLY A 381 24.64 18.09 11.21
N TYR A 382 25.16 18.38 12.40
CA TYR A 382 24.77 17.72 13.64
C TYR A 382 23.45 18.25 14.23
N GLU A 383 22.95 19.40 13.74
CA GLU A 383 21.69 19.98 14.22
C GLU A 383 20.49 19.37 13.48
N GLN A 384 19.36 19.28 14.18
CA GLN A 384 18.13 18.69 13.66
C GLN A 384 16.92 19.55 13.98
N TYR A 385 16.09 19.81 12.97
CA TYR A 385 14.80 20.49 13.13
C TYR A 385 13.68 19.47 12.93
N LYS A 386 12.92 19.19 13.99
CA LYS A 386 11.90 18.11 14.02
C LYS A 386 10.49 18.68 14.04
N PHE A 387 9.69 18.24 13.08
CA PHE A 387 8.26 18.52 12.97
C PHE A 387 7.50 17.20 13.09
N GLN A 388 6.55 17.11 14.02
CA GLN A 388 5.80 15.88 14.25
C GLN A 388 4.34 16.16 14.58
N THR A 389 3.47 15.25 14.15
CA THR A 389 2.05 15.27 14.51
C THR A 389 1.49 13.85 14.52
N GLU A 390 0.44 13.65 15.29
CA GLU A 390 -0.36 12.42 15.30
C GLU A 390 -1.82 12.81 15.09
N ILE A 391 -2.48 12.15 14.15
CA ILE A 391 -3.85 12.44 13.74
C ILE A 391 -4.67 11.17 13.90
N ALA A 392 -5.85 11.26 14.50
CA ALA A 392 -6.77 10.13 14.63
C ALA A 392 -7.38 9.77 13.26
N VAL A 393 -7.15 8.54 12.82
CA VAL A 393 -7.59 7.99 11.54
C VAL A 393 -7.94 6.52 11.76
N ILE A 394 -9.22 6.18 11.62
CA ILE A 394 -9.75 4.82 11.81
C ILE A 394 -10.11 4.15 10.48
N GLN A 395 -9.66 4.75 9.37
CA GLN A 395 -9.89 4.29 8.00
C GLN A 395 -8.62 3.65 7.41
N PHE A 396 -8.70 3.27 6.14
CA PHE A 396 -7.60 2.67 5.38
C PHE A 396 -7.13 1.36 5.98
N HIS A 397 -8.11 0.50 6.24
CA HIS A 397 -7.95 -0.91 6.59
C HIS A 397 -8.10 -1.74 5.33
N MET A 398 -7.22 -2.73 5.12
CA MET A 398 -7.27 -3.63 3.96
C MET A 398 -7.33 -2.91 2.60
N VAL A 399 -6.51 -1.87 2.46
CA VAL A 399 -6.34 -1.09 1.24
C VAL A 399 -5.04 -1.48 0.53
N GLN A 400 -5.15 -1.77 -0.77
CA GLN A 400 -3.99 -1.73 -1.65
C GLN A 400 -3.72 -0.28 -2.00
N PHE A 401 -2.59 0.26 -1.56
CA PHE A 401 -2.28 1.66 -1.82
C PHE A 401 -1.73 1.91 -3.23
N GLN A 402 -1.84 3.15 -3.67
CA GLN A 402 -1.15 3.73 -4.80
C GLN A 402 -0.36 4.93 -4.30
N PHE A 403 0.94 4.91 -4.55
CA PHE A 403 1.87 5.98 -4.22
C PHE A 403 2.17 6.79 -5.48
N ARG A 404 1.75 8.06 -5.48
CA ARG A 404 2.07 9.03 -6.53
C ARG A 404 3.03 10.05 -5.96
N TYR A 405 4.08 10.37 -6.71
CA TYR A 405 5.10 11.32 -6.26
C TYR A 405 5.72 12.12 -7.41
N GLY A 406 6.11 13.36 -7.14
CA GLY A 406 6.52 14.31 -8.16
C GLY A 406 5.66 15.56 -8.17
N ASN A 407 5.43 16.18 -9.32
CA ASN A 407 4.58 17.36 -9.43
C ASN A 407 3.10 16.98 -9.63
N ILE A 408 2.45 16.47 -8.59
CA ILE A 408 1.14 15.79 -8.71
C ILE A 408 0.01 16.76 -9.08
N LEU A 409 0.02 17.98 -8.53
CA LEU A 409 -0.94 19.04 -8.84
C LEU A 409 -0.27 20.12 -9.67
N GLN A 410 -0.70 20.25 -10.93
CA GLN A 410 -0.26 21.32 -11.81
C GLN A 410 -0.92 22.64 -11.43
N GLN A 411 -0.18 23.50 -10.74
CA GLN A 411 -0.46 24.92 -10.72
C GLN A 411 0.77 25.68 -11.20
N SER A 412 0.70 26.17 -12.44
CA SER A 412 1.55 27.24 -13.00
C SER A 412 3.03 26.92 -13.28
N SER A 413 3.72 27.92 -13.83
CA SER A 413 5.14 27.96 -14.24
C SER A 413 6.17 27.73 -13.13
N SER A 414 5.74 27.34 -11.93
CA SER A 414 6.61 27.10 -10.77
C SER A 414 6.82 25.59 -10.54
N SER A 415 8.04 25.19 -10.18
CA SER A 415 8.40 23.79 -9.99
C SER A 415 9.53 23.61 -8.98
N PHE A 416 9.59 22.39 -8.44
CA PHE A 416 10.73 21.92 -7.68
C PHE A 416 11.52 20.89 -8.48
N GLN A 417 12.85 20.96 -8.39
CA GLN A 417 13.70 19.80 -8.64
C GLN A 417 13.95 19.10 -7.30
N VAL A 418 13.46 17.87 -7.17
CA VAL A 418 13.46 17.14 -5.89
C VAL A 418 14.15 15.80 -6.04
N GLN A 419 14.97 15.45 -5.07
CA GLN A 419 15.55 14.12 -4.92
C GLN A 419 14.79 13.34 -3.86
N LEU A 420 14.43 12.10 -4.18
CA LEU A 420 13.82 11.15 -3.26
C LEU A 420 14.70 9.91 -3.18
N TYR A 421 15.25 9.65 -2.00
CA TYR A 421 16.25 8.60 -1.80
C TYR A 421 15.85 7.64 -0.68
N MET A 422 16.24 6.37 -0.86
CA MET A 422 16.00 5.26 0.07
C MET A 422 14.53 5.14 0.48
N MET A 423 13.62 5.36 -0.47
CA MET A 423 12.20 5.29 -0.21
C MET A 423 11.78 3.85 0.08
N LYS A 424 11.04 3.67 1.18
CA LYS A 424 10.60 2.36 1.67
C LYS A 424 9.12 2.44 2.04
N PHE A 425 8.36 1.46 1.56
CA PHE A 425 6.98 1.28 1.95
C PHE A 425 6.78 -0.12 2.54
N LEU A 426 6.07 -0.17 3.66
CA LEU A 426 5.65 -1.39 4.34
C LEU A 426 4.12 -1.39 4.43
N SER A 427 3.49 -2.44 3.90
CA SER A 427 2.04 -2.67 4.02
C SER A 427 1.61 -3.15 5.42
N CYS A 428 2.53 -3.31 6.36
CA CYS A 428 2.22 -3.62 7.75
C CYS A 428 3.39 -3.29 8.70
N VAL A 429 3.09 -2.96 9.95
CA VAL A 429 4.06 -2.48 10.95
C VAL A 429 4.16 -3.45 12.12
N ASN A 430 4.85 -4.58 11.94
CA ASN A 430 5.12 -5.52 13.03
C ASN A 430 6.54 -5.31 13.55
N SER A 431 6.71 -4.47 14.58
CA SER A 431 7.97 -4.26 15.34
C SER A 431 9.20 -3.71 14.61
N TYR A 432 9.14 -3.47 13.30
CA TYR A 432 10.26 -2.89 12.56
C TYR A 432 10.40 -1.40 12.91
N THR A 433 11.56 -1.01 13.44
CA THR A 433 11.92 0.39 13.55
C THR A 433 12.40 0.85 12.19
N PHE A 434 11.75 1.87 11.61
CA PHE A 434 12.37 2.63 10.53
C PHE A 434 13.58 3.33 11.12
N GLN A 435 14.73 2.68 11.00
CA GLN A 435 15.98 3.27 11.42
C GLN A 435 16.40 4.29 10.38
N PHE A 436 16.89 5.40 10.89
CA PHE A 436 17.74 6.32 10.18
C PHE A 436 18.94 5.54 9.63
N ILE A 437 19.09 5.48 8.31
CA ILE A 437 20.20 4.80 7.66
C ILE A 437 20.95 5.83 6.83
N CYS A 438 22.15 6.17 7.27
CA CYS A 438 23.14 6.86 6.45
C CYS A 438 23.67 5.92 5.36
N HIS A 439 24.39 6.47 4.39
CA HIS A 439 25.23 5.66 3.53
C HIS A 439 26.13 4.73 4.38
N TYR A 440 26.35 3.50 3.92
CA TYR A 440 27.02 2.45 4.73
C TYR A 440 28.46 2.80 5.16
N THR A 441 29.06 3.83 4.55
CA THR A 441 30.37 4.35 4.93
C THR A 441 30.32 5.37 6.08
N CYS A 442 29.18 6.03 6.27
CA CYS A 442 29.01 7.09 7.27
C CYS A 442 28.44 6.50 8.56
N GLN A 443 29.03 6.87 9.70
CA GLN A 443 28.45 6.58 11.02
C GLN A 443 27.36 7.59 11.37
N GLU A 444 27.61 8.87 11.08
CA GLU A 444 26.66 9.96 11.18
C GLU A 444 26.62 10.68 9.84
N CYS A 445 25.47 11.24 9.49
CA CYS A 445 25.24 11.92 8.22
C CYS A 445 24.20 13.02 8.37
N ASP A 446 24.24 13.99 7.48
CA ASP A 446 23.19 14.99 7.27
C ASP A 446 22.42 14.73 5.97
N GLY A 447 22.58 13.56 5.36
CA GLY A 447 21.88 13.11 4.17
C GLY A 447 22.18 11.63 3.85
N PRO A 448 21.47 11.02 2.89
CA PRO A 448 21.57 9.59 2.62
C PRO A 448 22.79 9.17 1.77
N THR A 449 23.52 10.11 1.18
CA THR A 449 24.55 9.79 0.18
C THR A 449 25.95 9.66 0.79
N SER A 450 26.89 9.10 0.03
CA SER A 450 28.30 8.99 0.44
C SER A 450 29.02 10.34 0.58
N SER A 451 28.39 11.43 0.14
CA SER A 451 28.87 12.81 0.23
C SER A 451 28.14 13.64 1.30
N ASP A 452 27.31 13.01 2.12
CA ASP A 452 26.61 13.66 3.23
C ASP A 452 27.07 13.08 4.60
N CYS A 453 28.27 12.51 4.67
CA CYS A 453 28.82 11.98 5.91
C CYS A 453 29.26 13.12 6.84
N LEU A 454 29.01 12.96 8.14
CA LEU A 454 29.57 13.79 9.21
C LEU A 454 30.72 13.07 9.95
N SER A 455 30.66 11.74 9.97
CA SER A 455 31.71 10.88 10.51
C SER A 455 31.72 9.52 9.80
N CYS A 456 32.85 8.82 9.83
CA CYS A 456 32.98 7.50 9.20
C CYS A 456 32.85 6.37 10.21
N PHE A 457 32.27 5.24 9.80
CA PHE A 457 32.28 4.04 10.62
C PHE A 457 33.71 3.62 10.95
N GLN A 458 34.00 3.51 12.24
CA GLN A 458 35.34 3.16 12.72
C GLN A 458 35.78 1.76 12.23
N SER A 459 34.85 0.81 12.15
CA SER A 459 35.09 -0.55 11.63
C SER A 459 35.45 -0.58 10.14
N SER A 460 35.13 0.48 9.41
CA SER A 460 35.26 0.55 7.96
C SER A 460 36.67 0.95 7.50
N LYS A 461 37.54 1.39 8.42
CA LYS A 461 38.91 1.90 8.17
C LYS A 461 39.01 3.05 7.17
N ARG A 462 37.89 3.71 6.86
CA ARG A 462 37.84 4.90 6.01
C ARG A 462 38.31 6.14 6.76
N LYS A 463 38.91 7.08 6.03
CA LYS A 463 39.27 8.41 6.51
C LYS A 463 38.16 9.40 6.13
N TYR A 464 37.73 10.19 7.11
CA TYR A 464 36.79 11.27 6.88
C TYR A 464 37.49 12.48 6.25
N LEU A 465 36.91 13.01 5.18
CA LEU A 465 37.34 14.24 4.52
C LEU A 465 36.26 15.31 4.67
N ALA A 466 36.40 16.16 5.70
CA ALA A 466 35.40 17.16 6.06
C ALA A 466 35.04 18.13 4.92
N ALA A 467 36.01 18.53 4.10
CA ALA A 467 35.78 19.44 2.96
C ALA A 467 34.81 18.88 1.90
N TYR A 468 34.67 17.56 1.84
CA TYR A 468 33.82 16.86 0.87
C TYR A 468 32.72 16.03 1.55
N LYS A 469 32.59 16.12 2.89
CA LYS A 469 31.65 15.34 3.71
C LYS A 469 31.61 13.85 3.33
N THR A 470 32.78 13.25 3.10
CA THR A 470 32.87 11.88 2.58
C THR A 470 33.85 11.01 3.33
N CYS A 471 33.66 9.70 3.20
CA CYS A 471 34.49 8.66 3.81
C CYS A 471 35.21 7.88 2.71
N VAL A 472 36.53 8.05 2.61
CA VAL A 472 37.34 7.41 1.56
C VAL A 472 38.33 6.41 2.13
N CYS A 473 38.72 5.44 1.31
CA CYS A 473 39.81 4.56 1.68
C CYS A 473 41.15 5.33 1.71
N PRO A 474 41.96 5.14 2.77
CA PRO A 474 43.31 5.69 2.83
C PRO A 474 44.14 5.25 1.63
N TYR A 475 45.15 6.05 1.28
CA TYR A 475 46.13 5.69 0.26
C TYR A 475 46.74 4.30 0.55
N GLY A 476 46.90 3.48 -0.49
CA GLY A 476 47.39 2.10 -0.34
C GLY A 476 46.36 1.13 0.25
N THR A 477 45.06 1.41 0.15
CA THR A 477 44.01 0.45 0.52
C THR A 477 42.94 0.38 -0.57
N ILE A 478 42.27 -0.77 -0.69
CA ILE A 478 41.22 -1.05 -1.66
C ILE A 478 39.88 -1.11 -0.94
N ASP A 479 38.86 -0.49 -1.52
CA ASP A 479 37.48 -0.59 -1.04
C ASP A 479 36.85 -1.92 -1.49
N ASP A 480 36.58 -2.82 -0.54
CA ASP A 480 35.88 -4.09 -0.75
C ASP A 480 34.35 -3.96 -0.49
N GLY A 481 33.79 -2.75 -0.65
CA GLY A 481 32.37 -2.45 -0.43
C GLY A 481 31.92 -2.43 1.04
N LYS A 482 32.76 -2.84 1.99
CA LYS A 482 32.46 -2.79 3.45
C LYS A 482 33.60 -2.19 4.27
N ILE A 483 34.83 -2.58 3.98
CA ILE A 483 36.03 -2.17 4.72
C ILE A 483 37.16 -1.86 3.75
N CYS A 484 37.99 -0.88 4.09
CA CYS A 484 39.24 -0.66 3.36
C CYS A 484 40.27 -1.72 3.74
N GLN A 485 40.72 -2.50 2.76
CA GLN A 485 41.71 -3.56 2.94
C GLN A 485 43.06 -3.13 2.39
N ASP A 486 44.12 -3.49 3.10
CA ASP A 486 45.49 -3.27 2.62
C ASP A 486 45.77 -4.23 1.44
N TYR A 487 46.53 -3.75 0.45
CA TYR A 487 47.00 -4.56 -0.69
C TYR A 487 47.76 -5.81 -0.23
N LEU A 488 48.52 -5.72 0.88
CA LEU A 488 49.24 -6.84 1.49
C LEU A 488 48.28 -7.96 1.91
N THR A 489 47.14 -7.60 2.51
CA THR A 489 46.11 -8.57 2.94
C THR A 489 45.44 -9.26 1.77
N GLN A 490 45.33 -8.60 0.61
CA GLN A 490 44.79 -9.20 -0.61
C GLN A 490 45.85 -9.93 -1.46
N LYS A 491 47.09 -10.04 -0.97
CA LYS A 491 48.24 -10.58 -1.73
C LYS A 491 48.46 -9.86 -3.06
N LEU A 492 48.06 -8.59 -3.15
CA LEU A 492 48.32 -7.74 -4.29
C LEU A 492 49.69 -7.13 -4.11
N VAL A 493 50.54 -7.28 -5.12
CA VAL A 493 51.84 -6.61 -5.16
C VAL A 493 51.61 -5.23 -5.74
N LEU A 494 51.86 -4.21 -4.93
CA LEU A 494 52.02 -2.86 -5.45
C LEU A 494 53.26 -2.90 -6.34
N VAL A 495 53.06 -2.85 -7.65
CA VAL A 495 54.16 -2.62 -8.60
C VAL A 495 54.56 -1.17 -8.40
N GLU A 496 55.41 -0.93 -7.41
CA GLU A 496 56.18 0.30 -7.33
C GLU A 496 57.07 0.30 -8.57
N ASN A 497 56.59 0.94 -9.64
CA ASN A 497 57.48 1.37 -10.69
C ASN A 497 58.44 2.36 -10.04
N GLU A 498 59.65 1.88 -9.78
CA GLU A 498 60.80 2.72 -9.46
C GLU A 498 60.78 3.96 -10.36
N ILE A 499 60.89 5.11 -9.73
CA ILE A 499 60.96 6.42 -10.38
C ILE A 499 62.12 6.39 -11.38
N GLN A 500 61.82 6.31 -12.68
CA GLN A 500 62.70 6.76 -13.75
C GLN A 500 61.89 7.48 -14.84
N LYS A 501 62.15 8.80 -14.91
CA LYS A 501 61.57 9.86 -15.76
C LYS A 501 60.08 10.14 -15.56
N GLU A 502 59.77 11.41 -15.29
CA GLU A 502 58.42 11.96 -15.23
C GLU A 502 57.66 11.53 -16.49
N GLN A 503 56.79 10.53 -16.35
CA GLN A 503 55.80 10.26 -17.38
C GLN A 503 54.78 11.38 -17.29
N CYS A 504 54.48 12.01 -18.42
CA CYS A 504 53.51 13.08 -18.48
C CYS A 504 52.20 12.66 -17.81
N GLN A 505 51.64 13.56 -17.01
CA GLN A 505 50.38 13.32 -16.32
C GLN A 505 49.28 12.99 -17.33
N TYR A 506 48.28 12.22 -16.90
CA TYR A 506 47.13 11.92 -17.74
C TYR A 506 46.51 13.22 -18.30
N GLY A 507 46.29 13.29 -19.61
CA GLY A 507 45.92 14.52 -20.29
C GLY A 507 47.08 15.24 -21.00
N TYR A 508 48.31 14.75 -20.88
CA TYR A 508 49.52 15.32 -21.48
C TYR A 508 50.28 14.26 -22.30
N PHE A 509 50.97 14.71 -23.35
CA PHE A 509 51.86 13.90 -24.19
C PHE A 509 53.30 14.40 -24.09
N GLU A 510 54.26 13.53 -24.41
CA GLU A 510 55.69 13.79 -24.32
C GLU A 510 56.24 14.35 -25.64
N TYR A 511 56.97 15.46 -25.55
CA TYR A 511 57.70 16.05 -26.66
C TYR A 511 58.98 16.71 -26.16
N LEU A 512 60.13 16.27 -26.71
CA LEU A 512 61.47 16.76 -26.35
C LEU A 512 61.78 16.71 -24.84
N ASP A 513 61.44 15.59 -24.18
CA ASP A 513 61.58 15.38 -22.73
C ASP A 513 60.72 16.32 -21.84
N ASP A 514 59.77 17.08 -22.42
CA ASP A 514 58.77 17.90 -21.72
C ASP A 514 57.33 17.38 -21.94
N CYS A 515 56.42 17.79 -21.06
CA CYS A 515 55.02 17.35 -21.06
C CYS A 515 54.05 18.45 -21.51
N TRP A 516 53.34 18.17 -22.59
CA TRP A 516 52.45 19.13 -23.26
C TRP A 516 51.01 18.64 -23.24
N LYS A 517 50.05 19.55 -23.02
CA LYS A 517 48.64 19.17 -22.89
C LYS A 517 48.10 18.63 -24.21
N CYS A 518 47.39 17.50 -24.17
CA CYS A 518 46.67 16.99 -25.34
C CYS A 518 45.66 18.04 -25.82
N PRO A 519 45.54 18.26 -27.15
CA PRO A 519 44.70 19.33 -27.67
C PRO A 519 43.23 19.11 -27.30
N SER A 520 42.60 20.18 -26.82
CA SER A 520 41.15 20.25 -26.60
C SER A 520 40.54 21.28 -27.54
N ILE A 521 39.51 20.90 -28.28
CA ILE A 521 38.73 21.89 -29.05
C ILE A 521 38.02 22.78 -28.03
N ILE A 522 38.17 24.11 -28.15
CA ILE A 522 37.49 25.08 -27.28
C ILE A 522 35.98 24.94 -27.52
N SER A 523 35.31 24.21 -26.62
CA SER A 523 33.86 24.13 -26.52
C SER A 523 33.46 23.90 -25.07
N ASN A 524 32.19 24.14 -24.75
CA ASN A 524 31.64 24.17 -23.39
C ASN A 524 31.68 22.81 -22.64
N LYS A 525 32.29 21.76 -23.22
CA LYS A 525 32.52 20.45 -22.62
C LYS A 525 33.97 20.04 -22.86
N PHE A 526 34.62 19.47 -21.85
CA PHE A 526 36.00 18.97 -21.95
C PHE A 526 36.07 17.92 -23.06
N THR A 527 36.58 18.35 -24.21
CA THR A 527 36.76 17.49 -25.39
C THR A 527 38.25 17.25 -25.55
N THR A 528 38.72 16.01 -25.52
CA THR A 528 40.16 15.72 -25.67
C THR A 528 40.40 14.56 -26.64
N CYS A 529 41.56 14.55 -27.28
CA CYS A 529 41.91 13.53 -28.26
C CYS A 529 42.22 12.17 -27.60
N LEU A 530 41.48 11.11 -27.93
CA LEU A 530 41.70 9.78 -27.37
C LEU A 530 43.08 9.22 -27.75
N GLU A 531 43.50 9.38 -29.01
CA GLU A 531 44.77 8.83 -29.47
C GLU A 531 45.96 9.47 -28.76
N CYS A 532 45.83 10.74 -28.35
CA CYS A 532 46.81 11.44 -27.54
C CYS A 532 46.88 10.87 -26.12
N LEU A 533 45.73 10.59 -25.49
CA LEU A 533 45.68 9.99 -24.16
C LEU A 533 46.18 8.54 -24.12
N LEU A 534 45.90 7.75 -25.17
CA LEU A 534 46.31 6.35 -25.22
C LEU A 534 47.78 6.17 -25.56
N ASN A 535 48.37 7.10 -26.33
CA ASN A 535 49.74 6.97 -26.82
C ASN A 535 50.61 8.21 -26.53
N PRO A 536 50.66 8.73 -25.28
CA PRO A 536 51.27 10.02 -24.96
C PRO A 536 52.77 10.10 -25.32
N LYS A 537 53.49 8.98 -25.35
CA LYS A 537 54.92 8.96 -25.68
C LYS A 537 55.24 9.11 -27.17
N THR A 538 54.30 8.76 -28.03
CA THR A 538 54.56 8.64 -29.48
C THR A 538 53.63 9.49 -30.33
N TRP A 539 52.60 10.08 -29.72
CA TRP A 539 51.60 10.88 -30.41
C TRP A 539 52.24 12.09 -31.13
N SER A 540 53.30 12.66 -30.57
CA SER A 540 54.06 13.77 -31.16
C SER A 540 54.77 13.44 -32.48
N ASN A 541 54.86 12.17 -32.87
CA ASN A 541 55.45 11.80 -34.15
C ASN A 541 54.46 11.93 -35.33
N ILE A 542 53.16 12.00 -35.05
CA ILE A 542 52.12 11.84 -36.08
C ILE A 542 50.97 12.86 -35.90
N PHE A 543 50.82 13.46 -34.71
CA PHE A 543 49.87 14.54 -34.37
C PHE A 543 48.48 14.41 -35.02
N TYR A 544 47.89 13.21 -34.96
CA TYR A 544 46.56 12.97 -35.52
C TYR A 544 45.56 12.64 -34.43
N CYS A 545 44.31 13.04 -34.63
CA CYS A 545 43.20 12.58 -33.82
C CYS A 545 42.13 12.00 -34.73
N GLN A 546 41.64 10.80 -34.39
CA GLN A 546 40.52 10.14 -35.07
C GLN A 546 39.29 10.05 -34.17
N THR A 547 39.50 10.10 -32.86
CA THR A 547 38.46 9.92 -31.86
C THR A 547 38.50 11.04 -30.83
N LEU A 548 37.39 11.77 -30.73
CA LEU A 548 37.20 12.78 -29.68
C LEU A 548 36.45 12.17 -28.50
N LEU A 549 36.97 12.41 -27.31
CA LEU A 549 36.35 12.05 -26.03
C LEU A 549 35.65 13.27 -25.45
N TYR A 550 34.40 13.08 -25.03
CA TYR A 550 33.69 14.05 -24.22
C TYR A 550 33.66 13.56 -22.77
N THR A 551 34.23 14.35 -21.86
CA THR A 551 34.12 14.08 -20.43
C THR A 551 33.13 15.03 -19.75
N ASP A 552 32.43 14.53 -18.74
CA ASP A 552 31.65 15.39 -17.84
C ASP A 552 32.57 16.20 -16.90
N GLU A 553 31.97 17.05 -16.06
CA GLU A 553 32.67 17.90 -15.09
C GLU A 553 33.43 17.09 -14.01
N TYR A 554 33.19 15.78 -13.93
CA TYR A 554 33.83 14.85 -13.00
C TYR A 554 34.90 13.97 -13.67
N GLY A 555 35.15 14.16 -14.98
CA GLY A 555 36.16 13.42 -15.73
C GLY A 555 35.68 12.06 -16.28
N ASN A 556 34.40 11.71 -16.15
CA ASN A 556 33.87 10.47 -16.71
C ASN A 556 33.62 10.62 -18.21
N THR A 557 33.94 9.59 -18.98
CA THR A 557 33.67 9.59 -20.43
C THR A 557 32.18 9.42 -20.69
N THR A 558 31.58 10.40 -21.36
CA THR A 558 30.14 10.44 -21.65
C THR A 558 29.84 10.09 -23.12
N GLN A 559 30.77 10.36 -24.05
CA GLN A 559 30.56 10.10 -25.47
C GLN A 559 31.88 9.94 -26.24
N PHE A 560 31.87 9.11 -27.28
CA PHE A 560 32.93 8.95 -28.28
C PHE A 560 32.42 9.40 -29.64
N ILE A 561 33.23 10.19 -30.37
CA ILE A 561 32.98 10.49 -31.79
C ILE A 561 34.16 9.98 -32.60
N THR A 562 33.92 9.01 -33.48
CA THR A 562 34.92 8.39 -34.37
C THR A 562 34.82 8.90 -35.81
N ASP A 563 35.82 8.61 -36.64
CA ASP A 563 35.93 8.97 -38.08
C ASP A 563 36.21 10.46 -38.40
N LEU A 564 36.67 11.25 -37.42
CA LEU A 564 37.12 12.62 -37.67
C LEU A 564 38.63 12.66 -37.87
N LYS A 565 39.15 12.82 -39.09
CA LYS A 565 40.61 12.93 -39.30
C LYS A 565 41.09 14.37 -39.14
N PHE A 566 41.46 14.74 -37.91
CA PHE A 566 42.18 16.00 -37.67
C PHE A 566 43.69 15.76 -37.65
N GLN A 567 44.42 16.58 -38.39
CA GLN A 567 45.87 16.71 -38.26
C GLN A 567 46.17 17.98 -37.47
N TYR A 568 46.85 17.84 -36.35
CA TYR A 568 47.29 18.94 -35.50
C TYR A 568 48.70 19.35 -35.93
N ILE A 569 48.98 20.65 -35.84
CA ILE A 569 50.33 21.20 -35.94
C ILE A 569 50.70 21.65 -34.54
N PHE A 570 51.77 21.09 -33.99
CA PHE A 570 52.31 21.52 -32.71
C PHE A 570 53.29 22.67 -32.94
N ASP A 571 52.92 23.88 -32.50
CA ASP A 571 53.70 25.10 -32.72
C ASP A 571 54.61 25.49 -31.52
N GLY A 572 54.48 24.80 -30.39
CA GLY A 572 55.34 24.95 -29.21
C GLY A 572 55.15 26.25 -28.43
N ASN A 573 54.05 26.99 -28.64
CA ASN A 573 53.78 28.26 -27.96
C ASN A 573 52.54 28.16 -27.05
N ASP A 574 52.71 28.42 -25.75
CA ASP A 574 51.62 28.45 -24.74
C ASP A 574 50.68 29.69 -24.85
N THR A 575 50.51 30.28 -26.04
CA THR A 575 49.72 31.50 -26.21
C THR A 575 48.69 31.40 -27.34
N ILE A 576 47.56 30.74 -27.05
CA ILE A 576 46.22 31.12 -27.51
C ILE A 576 45.22 30.92 -26.37
#